data_AF-A0A537KI11-F1
#
_entry.id   AF-A0A537KI11-F1
#
_cell.length_a   1.000
_cell.length_b   1.000
_cell.length_c   1.000
_cell.angle_alpha   90.00
_cell.angle_beta   90.00
_cell.angle_gamma   90.00
#
_symmetry.space_group_name_H-M   'P 1'
#
loop_
_entity.id
_entity.type
_entity.pdbx_description
1 polymer ?
#
loop_
_entity_poly.entity_id
_entity_poly.type
_entity_poly.pdbx_seq_one_letter_code
_entity_poly.pdbx_strand_id
1 'polypeptide(L)'
;CVGKYCDQLPVPVFPTSFYETIICLMLFLILWSIRKKLKIPGTLFAVYLMLNGLERFFIEKIRVNHRMNFFGFYPTQAEVISTLLFIAGLTIFILLRRRASGKRMVLTK
;
A
#
# COMPACT_ATOMS: atom_id res chain seq x y z
N CYS A 1 -28.02 6.57 -31.79
CA CYS A 1 -28.50 6.88 -30.43
C CYS A 1 -28.92 8.35 -30.43
N VAL A 2 -30.10 8.71 -29.92
CA VAL A 2 -30.57 10.11 -29.84
C VAL A 2 -31.13 10.36 -28.44
N GLY A 3 -30.54 11.30 -27.69
CA GLY A 3 -30.99 11.64 -26.34
C GLY A 3 -29.86 12.13 -25.42
N LYS A 4 -30.26 12.70 -24.27
CA LYS A 4 -29.40 13.37 -23.26
C LYS A 4 -28.36 12.46 -22.58
N TYR A 5 -28.32 11.18 -22.95
CA TYR A 5 -27.50 10.12 -22.34
C TYR A 5 -26.73 9.27 -23.39
N CYS A 6 -26.65 9.71 -24.64
CA CYS A 6 -25.97 8.97 -25.72
C CYS A 6 -24.46 9.20 -25.75
N ASP A 7 -23.75 8.82 -24.69
CA ASP A 7 -22.27 8.74 -24.67
C ASP A 7 -21.52 10.06 -24.41
N GLN A 8 -21.49 10.52 -23.15
CA GLN A 8 -20.32 11.25 -22.67
C GLN A 8 -20.24 11.29 -21.13
N LEU A 9 -19.15 10.77 -20.56
CA LEU A 9 -18.60 11.39 -19.36
C LEU A 9 -17.92 12.70 -19.81
N PRO A 10 -18.39 13.88 -19.37
CA PRO A 10 -17.94 15.18 -19.88
C PRO A 10 -16.50 15.56 -19.53
N VAL A 11 -15.75 14.69 -18.84
CA VAL A 11 -14.41 14.99 -18.31
C VAL A 11 -13.50 13.78 -18.53
N PRO A 12 -12.28 13.94 -19.07
CA PRO A 12 -11.32 12.85 -19.16
C PRO A 12 -10.96 12.38 -17.75
N VAL A 13 -11.43 11.18 -17.39
CA VAL A 13 -11.04 10.51 -16.15
C VAL A 13 -9.88 9.58 -16.45
N PHE A 14 -8.81 9.64 -15.65
CA PHE A 14 -7.76 8.63 -15.74
C PHE A 14 -8.35 7.26 -15.43
N PRO A 15 -8.03 6.20 -16.20
CA PRO A 15 -8.50 4.84 -15.93
C PRO A 15 -7.82 4.29 -14.68
N THR A 16 -8.29 4.70 -13.50
CA THR A 16 -7.68 4.38 -12.20
C THR A 16 -7.58 2.88 -11.98
N SER A 17 -8.59 2.13 -12.40
CA SER A 17 -8.62 0.66 -12.31
C SER A 17 -7.48 -0.04 -13.07
N PHE A 18 -6.99 0.56 -14.17
CA PHE A 18 -5.85 0.02 -14.91
C PHE A 18 -4.55 0.20 -14.12
N TYR A 19 -4.32 1.40 -13.57
CA TYR A 19 -3.17 1.67 -12.68
C TYR A 19 -3.20 0.80 -11.42
N GLU A 20 -4.36 0.64 -10.79
CA GLU A 20 -4.56 -0.24 -9.63
C GLU A 20 -4.16 -1.68 -9.97
N THR A 21 -4.61 -2.20 -11.12
CA THR A 21 -4.27 -3.56 -11.56
C THR A 21 -2.77 -3.75 -11.78
N ILE A 22 -2.10 -2.78 -12.41
CA ILE A 22 -0.64 -2.82 -12.63
C ILE A 22 0.12 -2.80 -11.30
N ILE A 23 -0.27 -1.93 -10.37
CA ILE A 23 0.36 -1.82 -9.05
C ILE A 23 0.17 -3.13 -8.27
N CYS A 24 -1.05 -3.69 -8.26
CA CYS A 24 -1.34 -4.98 -7.63
C CYS A 24 -0.49 -6.12 -8.22
N LEU A 25 -0.32 -6.18 -9.54
CA LEU A 25 0.54 -7.17 -10.19
C LEU A 25 2.02 -6.99 -9.80
N MET A 26 2.51 -5.75 -9.79
CA MET A 26 3.88 -5.45 -9.35
C MET A 26 4.11 -5.85 -7.90
N LEU A 27 3.19 -5.51 -6.99
CA LEU A 27 3.28 -5.91 -5.59
C LEU A 27 3.27 -7.43 -5.42
N PHE A 28 2.40 -8.13 -6.15
CA PHE A 28 2.36 -9.58 -6.14
C PHE A 28 3.70 -10.19 -6.57
N LEU A 29 4.31 -9.70 -7.64
CA LEU A 29 5.61 -10.18 -8.13
C LEU A 29 6.74 -9.91 -7.12
N ILE A 30 6.76 -8.73 -6.49
CA ILE A 30 7.73 -8.38 -5.44
C ILE A 30 7.60 -9.34 -4.26
N LEU A 31 6.38 -9.51 -3.74
CA LEU A 31 6.10 -10.43 -2.63
C LEU A 31 6.45 -11.88 -2.99
N TRP A 32 6.14 -12.30 -4.21
CA TRP A 32 6.46 -13.64 -4.71
C TRP A 32 7.97 -13.89 -4.77
N SER A 33 8.75 -12.91 -5.24
CA SER A 33 10.21 -13.00 -5.34
C SER A 33 10.88 -13.10 -3.97
N ILE A 34 10.39 -12.35 -2.97
CA ILE A 34 10.96 -12.36 -1.62
C ILE A 34 10.46 -13.50 -0.75
N ARG A 35 9.39 -14.22 -1.15
CA ARG A 35 8.72 -15.25 -0.34
C ARG A 35 9.68 -16.32 0.20
N LYS A 36 10.67 -16.73 -0.61
CA LYS A 36 11.64 -17.78 -0.22
C LYS A 36 12.86 -17.23 0.52
N LYS A 37 13.08 -15.91 0.50
CA LYS A 37 14.21 -15.25 1.17
C LYS A 37 13.90 -14.94 2.64
N LEU A 38 12.63 -14.76 2.98
CA LEU A 38 12.18 -14.43 4.33
C LEU A 38 11.94 -15.71 5.15
N LYS A 39 12.94 -16.10 5.96
CA LYS A 39 12.87 -17.29 6.83
C LYS A 39 12.09 -17.08 8.13
N ILE A 40 11.84 -15.83 8.52
CA ILE A 40 11.22 -15.49 9.79
C ILE A 40 9.69 -15.41 9.57
N PRO A 41 8.88 -16.19 10.31
CA PRO A 41 7.43 -16.11 10.20
C PRO A 41 6.92 -14.72 10.59
N GLY A 42 5.99 -14.18 9.81
CA GLY A 42 5.43 -12.84 10.01
C GLY A 42 6.18 -11.71 9.28
N THR A 43 7.42 -11.93 8.79
CA THR A 43 8.14 -10.89 8.04
C THR A 43 7.50 -10.61 6.68
N LEU A 44 6.93 -11.62 6.03
CA LEU A 44 6.19 -11.44 4.77
C LEU A 44 4.92 -10.60 4.97
N PHE A 45 4.21 -10.81 6.09
CA PHE A 45 3.03 -10.02 6.45
C PHE A 45 3.38 -8.56 6.75
N ALA A 46 4.49 -8.32 7.44
CA ALA A 46 4.98 -6.97 7.70
C ALA A 46 5.32 -6.22 6.40
N VAL A 47 6.00 -6.89 5.46
CA VAL A 47 6.31 -6.32 4.14
C VAL A 47 5.03 -6.08 3.33
N TYR A 48 4.06 -6.99 3.39
CA TYR A 48 2.75 -6.81 2.76
C TYR A 48 2.03 -5.56 3.29
N LEU A 49 1.98 -5.35 4.60
CA LEU A 49 1.37 -4.14 5.20
C LEU A 49 2.05 -2.85 4.73
N MET A 50 3.39 -2.85 4.68
CA MET A 50 4.14 -1.70 4.17
C MET A 50 3.83 -1.43 2.69
N LEU A 51 3.85 -2.47 1.86
CA LEU A 51 3.58 -2.34 0.43
C LEU A 51 2.14 -1.90 0.13
N ASN A 52 1.16 -2.43 0.87
CA ASN A 52 -0.25 -2.08 0.70
C ASN A 52 -0.53 -0.64 1.16
N GLY A 53 0.09 -0.20 2.27
CA GLY A 53 0.04 1.21 2.69
C GLY A 53 0.67 2.13 1.64
N LEU A 54 1.79 1.73 1.03
CA LEU A 54 2.45 2.50 -0.02
C LEU A 54 1.57 2.63 -1.27
N GLU A 55 1.01 1.52 -1.76
CA GLU A 55 0.04 1.49 -2.86
C GLU A 55 -1.13 2.45 -2.61
N ARG A 56 -1.75 2.35 -1.43
CA ARG A 56 -2.92 3.16 -1.06
C ARG A 56 -2.59 4.65 -1.03
N PHE A 57 -1.39 5.00 -0.59
CA PHE A 57 -0.91 6.38 -0.63
C PHE A 57 -0.72 6.88 -2.07
N PHE A 58 -0.11 6.08 -2.95
CA PHE A 58 0.14 6.47 -4.34
C PHE A 58 -1.14 6.52 -5.20
N ILE A 59 -2.07 5.58 -5.02
CA ILE A 59 -3.37 5.58 -5.71
C ILE A 59 -4.16 6.85 -5.35
N GLU A 60 -4.13 7.26 -4.10
CA GLU A 60 -4.81 8.47 -3.63
C GLU A 60 -4.21 9.74 -4.25
N LYS A 61 -2.87 9.79 -4.43
CA LYS A 61 -2.21 10.87 -5.19
C LYS A 61 -2.57 10.88 -6.67
N ILE A 62 -2.76 9.70 -7.27
CA ILE A 62 -3.16 9.52 -8.68
C ILE A 62 -4.63 9.86 -8.92
N ARG A 63 -5.50 9.69 -7.90
CA ARG A 63 -6.87 10.22 -7.91
C ARG A 63 -6.84 11.75 -7.76
N VAL A 64 -6.50 12.45 -8.84
CA VAL A 64 -6.58 13.91 -8.99
C VAL A 64 -8.04 14.39 -8.97
N ASN A 65 -8.83 14.05 -7.94
CA ASN A 65 -10.22 14.49 -7.91
C ASN A 65 -10.95 14.61 -6.57
N HIS A 66 -10.35 14.47 -5.39
CA HIS A 66 -11.07 14.83 -4.15
C HIS A 66 -10.24 15.67 -3.18
N ARG A 67 -10.18 16.97 -3.49
CA ARG A 67 -9.99 18.01 -2.48
C ARG A 67 -11.30 18.10 -1.68
N MET A 68 -11.39 17.41 -0.54
CA MET A 68 -12.39 17.76 0.47
C MET A 68 -11.87 18.97 1.25
N ASN A 69 -12.60 20.08 1.19
CA ASN A 69 -12.24 21.31 1.90
C ASN A 69 -12.47 21.15 3.41
N PHE A 70 -11.43 20.77 4.16
CA PHE A 70 -11.30 21.08 5.58
C PHE A 70 -10.03 21.91 5.91
N PHE A 71 -10.24 23.20 6.21
CA PHE A 71 -9.41 23.97 7.15
C PHE A 71 -7.87 23.97 6.94
N GLY A 72 -7.39 24.13 5.70
CA GLY A 72 -5.98 24.47 5.42
C GLY A 72 -4.94 23.35 5.59
N PHE A 73 -5.35 22.14 6.00
CA PHE A 73 -4.52 20.93 6.05
C PHE A 73 -5.36 19.75 5.54
N TYR A 74 -4.96 19.13 4.44
CA TYR A 74 -5.81 18.16 3.72
C TYR A 74 -5.17 16.78 3.54
N PRO A 75 -4.87 16.03 4.61
CA PRO A 75 -4.67 14.59 4.48
C PRO A 75 -6.03 13.91 4.28
N THR A 76 -6.19 13.08 3.24
CA THR A 76 -7.44 12.31 3.09
C THR A 76 -7.51 11.18 4.12
N GLN A 77 -8.71 10.70 4.47
CA GLN A 77 -8.89 9.55 5.37
C GLN A 77 -8.08 8.34 4.90
N ALA A 78 -7.99 8.15 3.58
CA ALA A 78 -7.17 7.11 2.96
C ALA A 78 -5.67 7.35 3.18
N GLU A 79 -5.17 8.59 3.11
CA GLU A 79 -3.76 8.91 3.41
C GLU A 79 -3.42 8.57 4.88
N VAL A 80 -4.29 8.90 5.84
CA VAL A 80 -4.07 8.58 7.25
C VAL A 80 -4.05 7.06 7.49
N ILE A 81 -5.02 6.33 6.95
CA ILE A 81 -5.08 4.86 7.10
C ILE A 81 -3.85 4.21 6.44
N SER A 82 -3.46 4.68 5.26
CA SER A 82 -2.32 4.16 4.52
C SER A 82 -0.99 4.38 5.25
N THR A 83 -0.79 5.56 5.86
CA THR A 83 0.40 5.84 6.68
C THR A 83 0.43 5.01 7.96
N LEU A 84 -0.71 4.84 8.64
CA LEU A 84 -0.81 3.97 9.81
C LEU A 84 -0.48 2.51 9.47
N LEU A 85 -0.99 1.98 8.36
CA LEU A 85 -0.68 0.63 7.88
C LEU A 85 0.82 0.47 7.58
N PHE A 86 1.43 1.47 6.94
CA PHE A 86 2.86 1.46 6.67
C PHE A 86 3.69 1.42 7.96
N ILE A 87 3.38 2.30 8.92
CA ILE A 87 4.08 2.38 10.21
C ILE A 87 3.90 1.09 11.01
N ALA A 88 2.69 0.51 11.02
CA ALA A 88 2.42 -0.77 11.67
C ALA A 88 3.26 -1.90 11.05
N GLY A 89 3.32 -1.98 9.71
CA GLY A 89 4.16 -2.94 8.99
C GLY A 89 5.64 -2.77 9.32
N LEU A 90 6.16 -1.54 9.31
CA LEU A 90 7.55 -1.23 9.66
C LEU A 90 7.87 -1.63 11.12
N THR A 91 6.98 -1.35 12.05
CA THR A 91 7.14 -1.69 13.46
C THR A 91 7.22 -3.20 13.65
N ILE A 92 6.30 -3.96 13.04
CA ILE A 92 6.32 -5.43 13.08
C ILE A 92 7.61 -5.96 12.47
N PHE A 93 8.04 -5.42 11.33
CA PHE A 93 9.28 -5.83 10.65
C PHE A 93 10.50 -5.66 11.56
N ILE A 94 10.67 -4.49 12.20
CA ILE A 94 11.78 -4.21 13.11
C ILE A 94 11.73 -5.14 14.32
N LEU A 95 10.57 -5.30 14.96
CA LEU A 95 10.41 -6.17 16.13
C LEU A 95 10.76 -7.63 15.83
N LEU A 96 10.31 -8.16 14.68
CA LEU A 96 10.62 -9.52 14.25
C LEU A 96 12.12 -9.71 13.97
N ARG A 97 12.77 -8.73 13.34
CA ARG A 97 14.22 -8.75 13.09
C ARG A 97 15.02 -8.71 14.39
N ARG A 98 14.62 -7.87 15.36
CA ARG A 98 15.27 -7.81 16.69
C ARG A 98 15.12 -9.13 17.45
N ARG A 99 13.93 -9.74 17.43
CA ARG A 99 13.69 -11.04 18.07
C ARG A 99 14.47 -12.19 17.43
N ALA A 100 14.60 -12.19 16.11
CA ALA A 100 15.38 -13.21 15.40
C ALA A 100 16.88 -13.11 15.72
N SER A 101 17.43 -11.89 15.81
CA SER A 101 18.82 -11.67 16.24
C SER A 101 19.05 -12.06 17.71
N GLY A 102 18.08 -11.77 18.60
CA GLY A 102 18.15 -12.16 20.01
C GLY A 102 18.12 -13.68 20.22
N LYS A 103 17.25 -14.42 19.51
CA LYS A 103 17.22 -15.89 19.56
C LYS A 103 18.52 -16.53 19.06
N ARG A 104 19.15 -15.94 18.04
CA ARG A 104 20.44 -16.43 17.51
C ARG A 104 21.57 -16.35 18.54
N MET A 105 21.53 -15.35 19.41
CA MET A 105 22.55 -15.15 20.46
C MET A 105 22.42 -16.15 21.62
N VAL A 106 21.19 -16.59 21.92
CA VAL A 106 20.91 -17.55 23.01
C VAL A 106 21.19 -19.00 22.61
N LEU A 107 20.99 -19.37 21.34
CA LEU A 107 21.24 -20.74 20.83
C LEU A 107 22.73 -21.05 20.53
N THR A 108 23.63 -20.07 20.69
CA THR A 108 25.07 -20.24 20.45
C THR A 108 25.90 -20.17 21.75
N LYS A 109 25.23 -20.12 22.91
CA LYS A 109 25.83 -20.27 24.24
C LYS A 109 25.43 -21.63 24.80
#